data_AF-A0A814Z0K8-F1
#
_entry.id   AF-A0A814Z0K8-F1
#
_cell.length_a   1.000
_cell.length_b   1.000
_cell.length_c   1.000
_cell.angle_alpha   90.00
_cell.angle_beta   90.00
_cell.angle_gamma   90.00
#
_symmetry.space_group_name_H-M   'P 1'
#
loop_
_entity.id
_entity.type
_entity.pdbx_description
1 polymer ?
#
loop_
_entity_poly.entity_id
_entity_poly.type
_entity_poly.pdbx_seq_one_letter_code
_entity_poly.pdbx_strand_id
1 'polypeptide(L)'
;MSHSPKVYLTRRETFSACHRLHSIHLSDNDNIQIFNKCNNPNGHGHNYVVEITVAGHIDNKTGMVMNISNLKELIQIYVLNLLDHKHLDLDVEYFRTKNIVSTTENLIVFIWKQLSLPIQQQYNNVQLYEIKLYETEKNIVIYRGE
;
A
#
# COMPACT_ATOMS: atom_id res chain seq x y z
N MET A 1 -15.31 32.32 -9.91
CA MET A 1 -13.98 32.14 -9.27
C MET A 1 -13.29 31.02 -10.01
N SER A 2 -12.18 31.29 -10.71
CA SER A 2 -11.41 30.21 -11.35
C SER A 2 -10.91 29.28 -10.26
N HIS A 3 -11.34 28.02 -10.28
CA HIS A 3 -10.77 27.03 -9.39
C HIS A 3 -9.28 26.92 -9.74
N SER A 4 -8.42 26.97 -8.73
CA SER A 4 -7.00 26.71 -8.91
C SER A 4 -6.80 25.35 -9.57
N PRO A 5 -5.71 25.14 -10.34
CA PRO A 5 -5.50 23.87 -11.02
C PRO A 5 -5.56 22.68 -10.06
N LYS A 6 -6.17 21.57 -10.50
CA LYS A 6 -6.07 20.29 -9.81
C LYS A 6 -4.74 19.65 -10.19
N VAL A 7 -3.96 19.23 -9.19
CA VAL A 7 -2.66 18.56 -9.41
C VAL A 7 -2.55 17.30 -8.55
N TYR A 8 -1.51 16.52 -8.81
CA TYR A 8 -1.24 15.23 -8.17
C TYR A 8 0.11 15.32 -7.44
N LEU A 9 0.12 14.95 -6.17
CA LEU A 9 1.31 14.90 -5.34
C LEU A 9 1.61 13.45 -4.99
N THR A 10 2.75 12.94 -5.45
CA THR A 10 3.22 11.59 -5.15
C THR A 10 4.36 11.65 -4.13
N ARG A 11 4.26 10.83 -3.09
CA ARG A 11 5.36 10.55 -2.17
C ARG A 11 5.77 9.08 -2.31
N ARG A 12 7.08 8.84 -2.43
CA ARG A 12 7.69 7.51 -2.54
C ARG A 12 8.36 7.14 -1.22
N GLU A 13 8.11 5.93 -0.75
CA GLU A 13 8.73 5.33 0.43
C GLU A 13 9.13 3.88 0.14
N THR A 14 9.90 3.28 1.05
CA THR A 14 10.30 1.88 0.99
C THR A 14 10.08 1.19 2.32
N PHE A 15 9.76 -0.11 2.30
CA PHE A 15 9.73 -0.94 3.50
C PHE A 15 10.19 -2.36 3.18
N SER A 16 10.78 -3.04 4.15
CA SER A 16 11.23 -4.42 4.02
C SER A 16 10.26 -5.35 4.73
N ALA A 17 9.74 -6.35 4.05
CA ALA A 17 8.83 -7.33 4.66
C ALA A 17 9.07 -8.73 4.08
N CYS A 18 8.79 -9.75 4.88
CA CYS A 18 8.76 -11.14 4.43
C CYS A 18 7.34 -11.69 4.42
N HIS A 19 7.11 -12.71 3.59
CA HIS A 19 5.81 -13.36 3.43
C HIS A 19 5.94 -14.75 2.77
N ARG A 20 4.82 -15.47 2.76
CA ARG A 20 4.64 -16.72 2.02
C ARG A 20 3.29 -16.67 1.30
N LEU A 21 3.30 -16.81 -0.02
CA LEU A 21 2.07 -16.93 -0.77
C LEU A 21 1.50 -18.34 -0.59
N HIS A 22 0.47 -18.47 0.25
CA HIS A 22 -0.22 -19.73 0.54
C HIS A 22 -1.70 -19.47 0.79
N SER A 23 -2.57 -20.23 0.14
CA SER A 23 -4.01 -20.18 0.33
C SER A 23 -4.49 -21.41 1.10
N ILE A 24 -5.24 -21.19 2.18
CA ILE A 24 -5.89 -22.25 2.96
C ILE A 24 -7.03 -22.95 2.20
N HIS A 25 -7.46 -22.39 1.07
CA HIS A 25 -8.53 -22.92 0.23
C HIS A 25 -8.01 -23.80 -0.91
N LEU A 26 -6.70 -23.97 -1.01
CA LEU A 26 -6.03 -24.80 -2.00
C LEU A 26 -5.35 -25.99 -1.32
N SER A 27 -5.20 -27.11 -2.03
CA SER A 27 -4.35 -28.19 -1.55
C SER A 27 -2.88 -27.76 -1.49
N ASP A 28 -2.04 -28.49 -0.75
CA ASP A 28 -0.59 -28.21 -0.72
C ASP A 28 0.04 -28.32 -2.11
N ASN A 29 -0.38 -29.32 -2.91
CA ASN A 29 0.10 -29.47 -4.28
C ASN A 29 -0.31 -28.29 -5.15
N ASP A 30 -1.56 -27.83 -5.07
CA ASP A 30 -2.02 -26.69 -5.87
C ASP A 30 -1.32 -25.40 -5.45
N ASN A 31 -1.07 -25.20 -4.15
CA ASN A 31 -0.27 -24.08 -3.65
C ASN A 31 1.14 -24.07 -4.24
N ILE A 32 1.80 -25.23 -4.26
CA ILE A 32 3.14 -25.37 -4.86
C ILE A 32 3.09 -25.09 -6.36
N GLN A 33 2.09 -25.60 -7.08
CA GLN A 33 1.98 -25.40 -8.53
C GLN A 33 1.69 -23.93 -8.89
N ILE A 34 0.77 -23.28 -8.17
CA ILE A 34 0.32 -21.92 -8.46
C ILE A 34 1.36 -20.88 -8.03
N PHE A 35 1.85 -20.97 -6.79
CA PHE A 35 2.74 -19.94 -6.22
C PHE A 35 4.24 -20.30 -6.34
N ASN A 36 4.56 -21.55 -6.67
CA ASN A 36 5.92 -22.02 -6.94
C ASN A 36 6.90 -21.60 -5.82
N LYS A 37 8.03 -20.98 -6.17
CA LYS A 37 9.06 -20.54 -5.23
C LYS A 37 8.52 -19.59 -4.14
N CYS A 38 7.44 -18.86 -4.42
CA CYS A 38 6.81 -17.96 -3.44
C CYS A 38 6.02 -18.71 -2.35
N ASN A 39 5.76 -20.02 -2.52
CA ASN A 39 5.17 -20.88 -1.48
C ASN A 39 6.19 -21.51 -0.53
N ASN A 40 7.48 -21.15 -0.60
CA ASN A 40 8.52 -21.68 0.30
C ASN A 40 8.02 -21.70 1.77
N PRO A 41 8.03 -22.85 2.48
CA PRO A 41 7.50 -22.95 3.83
C PRO A 41 8.10 -21.96 4.84
N ASN A 42 9.37 -21.58 4.64
CA ASN A 42 10.07 -20.59 5.47
C ASN A 42 9.94 -19.15 4.94
N GLY A 43 9.09 -18.93 3.93
CA GLY A 43 8.85 -17.63 3.31
C GLY A 43 10.01 -17.13 2.46
N HIS A 44 9.86 -15.88 2.05
CA HIS A 44 10.86 -15.05 1.37
C HIS A 44 10.51 -13.58 1.65
N GLY A 45 11.27 -12.62 1.13
CA GLY A 45 10.96 -11.22 1.37
C GLY A 45 11.44 -10.28 0.29
N HIS A 46 10.98 -9.04 0.40
CA HIS A 46 11.19 -7.99 -0.59
C HIS A 46 11.47 -6.65 0.09
N ASN A 47 12.18 -5.80 -0.63
CA ASN A 47 12.26 -4.38 -0.33
C ASN A 47 11.20 -3.69 -1.19
N TYR A 48 9.98 -3.61 -0.66
CA TYR A 48 8.87 -2.99 -1.35
C TYR A 48 9.13 -1.50 -1.53
N VAL A 49 8.76 -0.97 -2.70
CA VAL A 49 8.65 0.47 -2.93
C VAL A 49 7.18 0.80 -3.04
N VAL A 50 6.73 1.81 -2.29
CA VAL A 50 5.35 2.30 -2.37
C VAL A 50 5.34 3.76 -2.81
N GLU A 51 4.59 4.05 -3.86
CA GLU A 51 4.29 5.41 -4.31
C GLU A 51 2.83 5.72 -4.01
N ILE A 52 2.59 6.77 -3.22
CA ILE A 52 1.26 7.17 -2.78
C ILE A 52 0.99 8.54 -3.37
N THR A 53 -0.05 8.60 -4.19
CA THR A 53 -0.48 9.79 -4.91
C THR A 53 -1.78 10.31 -4.32
N VAL A 54 -1.78 11.57 -3.89
CA VAL A 54 -2.98 12.32 -3.54
C VAL A 54 -3.29 13.36 -4.60
N ALA A 55 -4.56 13.72 -4.75
CA ALA A 55 -5.02 14.70 -5.72
C ALA A 55 -5.90 15.77 -5.05
N GLY A 56 -5.73 17.02 -5.48
CA GLY A 56 -6.52 18.14 -4.99
C GLY A 56 -6.21 19.43 -5.73
N HIS A 57 -6.95 20.48 -5.42
CA HIS A 57 -6.72 21.81 -5.97
C HIS A 57 -5.59 22.51 -5.21
N ILE A 58 -4.77 23.30 -5.91
CA ILE A 58 -3.71 24.08 -5.28
C ILE A 58 -4.36 25.12 -4.36
N ASP A 59 -4.02 25.11 -3.08
CA ASP A 59 -4.48 26.16 -2.17
C ASP A 59 -3.83 27.50 -2.52
N ASN A 60 -4.64 28.54 -2.71
CA ASN A 60 -4.17 29.85 -3.19
C ASN A 60 -3.26 30.59 -2.20
N LYS A 61 -3.27 30.22 -0.92
CA LYS A 61 -2.45 30.86 0.12
C LYS A 61 -1.09 30.20 0.27
N THR A 62 -1.07 28.87 0.18
CA THR A 62 0.10 28.04 0.47
C THR A 62 0.78 27.50 -0.79
N GLY A 63 0.09 27.45 -1.93
CA GLY A 63 0.60 26.85 -3.16
C GLY A 63 0.68 25.32 -3.13
N MET A 64 0.03 24.66 -2.16
CA MET A 64 0.11 23.21 -1.95
C MET A 64 -1.25 22.53 -2.15
N VAL A 65 -1.24 21.26 -2.58
CA VAL A 65 -2.41 20.38 -2.42
C VAL A 65 -2.54 19.91 -0.97
N MET A 66 -1.41 19.52 -0.39
CA MET A 66 -1.25 19.06 0.98
C MET A 66 0.19 19.36 1.40
N ASN A 67 0.41 19.67 2.67
CA ASN A 67 1.77 19.72 3.20
C ASN A 67 2.39 18.31 3.14
N ILE A 68 3.48 18.15 2.40
CA ILE A 68 4.13 16.84 2.18
C ILE A 68 4.59 16.17 3.49
N SER A 69 4.88 16.96 4.53
CA SER A 69 5.22 16.43 5.86
C SER A 69 4.04 15.71 6.50
N ASN A 70 2.81 16.17 6.26
CA ASN A 70 1.61 15.51 6.77
C ASN A 70 1.37 14.18 6.01
N LEU A 71 1.59 14.16 4.69
CA LEU A 71 1.51 12.92 3.92
C LEU A 71 2.56 11.91 4.42
N LYS A 72 3.77 12.37 4.71
CA LYS A 72 4.82 11.52 5.33
C LYS A 72 4.34 10.91 6.64
N GLU A 73 3.76 11.70 7.54
CA GLU A 73 3.27 11.22 8.83
C GLU A 73 2.16 10.19 8.70
N LEU A 74 1.19 10.44 7.80
CA LEU A 74 0.13 9.47 7.49
C LEU A 74 0.72 8.15 6.98
N ILE A 75 1.69 8.21 6.06
CA ILE A 75 2.35 7.00 5.54
C ILE A 75 3.12 6.27 6.65
N GLN A 76 3.81 7.00 7.51
CA GLN A 76 4.53 6.40 8.64
C GLN A 76 3.57 5.63 9.56
N ILE A 77 2.46 6.25 9.96
CA ILE A 77 1.52 5.69 10.93
C ILE A 77 0.72 4.53 10.32
N TYR A 78 0.16 4.74 9.12
CA TYR A 78 -0.83 3.84 8.54
C TYR A 78 -0.24 2.83 7.54
N VAL A 79 1.05 2.91 7.25
CA VAL A 79 1.73 1.97 6.33
C VAL A 79 3.00 1.42 6.95
N LEU A 80 4.00 2.26 7.20
CA LEU A 80 5.34 1.79 7.56
C LEU A 80 5.36 1.13 8.94
N ASN A 81 4.71 1.71 9.94
CA ASN A 81 4.62 1.10 11.27
C ASN A 81 3.92 -0.27 11.27
N LEU A 82 3.06 -0.52 10.28
CA LEU A 82 2.33 -1.78 10.15
C LEU A 82 3.09 -2.83 9.33
N LEU A 83 3.97 -2.42 8.41
CA LEU A 83 4.54 -3.30 7.39
C LEU A 83 6.06 -3.43 7.42
N ASP A 84 6.78 -2.39 7.87
CA ASP A 84 8.24 -2.39 7.83
C ASP A 84 8.85 -3.32 8.88
N HIS A 85 9.82 -4.13 8.44
CA HIS A 85 10.46 -5.19 9.20
C HIS A 85 9.47 -6.20 9.81
N LYS A 86 8.41 -6.54 9.06
CA LYS A 86 7.36 -7.49 9.48
C LYS A 86 7.30 -8.72 8.58
N HIS A 87 6.79 -9.81 9.16
CA HIS A 87 6.23 -10.92 8.39
C HIS A 87 4.76 -10.65 8.11
N LEU A 88 4.37 -10.44 6.85
CA LEU A 88 3.01 -10.04 6.48
C LEU A 88 1.96 -11.02 7.01
N ASP A 89 2.15 -12.32 6.81
CA ASP A 89 1.16 -13.33 7.18
C ASP A 89 1.07 -13.62 8.70
N LEU A 90 2.04 -13.15 9.50
CA LEU A 90 2.13 -13.46 10.94
C LEU A 90 1.94 -12.21 11.82
N ASP A 91 2.49 -11.07 11.41
CA ASP A 91 2.49 -9.86 12.22
C ASP A 91 1.35 -8.90 11.83
N VAL A 92 0.85 -8.96 10.60
CA VAL A 92 -0.18 -8.04 10.10
C VAL A 92 -1.54 -8.71 10.22
N GLU A 93 -2.37 -8.20 11.14
CA GLU A 93 -3.66 -8.79 11.49
C GLU A 93 -4.57 -9.03 10.28
N TYR A 94 -4.53 -8.13 9.30
CA TYR A 94 -5.32 -8.23 8.07
C TYR A 94 -5.07 -9.54 7.29
N PHE A 95 -3.81 -9.96 7.17
CA PHE A 95 -3.46 -11.20 6.48
C PHE A 95 -3.63 -12.42 7.40
N ARG A 96 -3.16 -12.31 8.65
CA ARG A 96 -3.19 -13.42 9.60
C ARG A 96 -4.60 -13.89 9.95
N THR A 97 -5.49 -12.97 10.32
CA THR A 97 -6.80 -13.35 10.88
C THR A 97 -7.83 -13.68 9.81
N LYS A 98 -7.71 -13.07 8.63
CA LYS A 98 -8.63 -13.29 7.51
C LYS A 98 -8.15 -14.35 6.53
N ASN A 99 -6.96 -14.93 6.76
CA ASN A 99 -6.30 -15.88 5.85
C ASN A 99 -6.25 -15.36 4.40
N ILE A 100 -6.00 -14.06 4.24
CA ILE A 100 -5.87 -13.44 2.92
C ILE A 100 -4.44 -13.70 2.44
N VAL A 101 -4.31 -14.20 1.21
CA VAL A 101 -3.00 -14.42 0.60
C VAL A 101 -2.29 -13.06 0.42
N SER A 102 -1.07 -12.93 0.92
CA SER A 102 -0.28 -11.69 0.91
C SER A 102 0.37 -11.36 -0.44
N THR A 103 -0.39 -11.51 -1.53
CA THR A 103 0.05 -11.05 -2.86
C THR A 103 0.16 -9.52 -2.89
N THR A 104 0.92 -8.99 -3.86
CA THR A 104 1.09 -7.54 -4.04
C THR A 104 -0.25 -6.84 -4.29
N GLU A 105 -1.20 -7.49 -4.96
CA GLU A 105 -2.57 -7.02 -5.17
C GLU A 105 -3.36 -6.90 -3.86
N ASN A 106 -3.31 -7.91 -2.99
CA ASN A 106 -4.00 -7.81 -1.69
C ASN A 106 -3.31 -6.82 -0.75
N LEU A 107 -1.99 -6.69 -0.84
CA LEU A 107 -1.21 -5.74 -0.06
C LEU A 107 -1.51 -4.30 -0.44
N ILE A 108 -1.60 -3.98 -1.72
CA ILE A 108 -1.93 -2.61 -2.13
C ILE A 108 -3.36 -2.21 -1.74
N VAL A 109 -4.31 -3.15 -1.79
CA VAL A 109 -5.69 -2.94 -1.30
C VAL A 109 -5.72 -2.72 0.21
N PHE A 110 -4.89 -3.45 0.97
CA PHE A 110 -4.73 -3.21 2.40
C PHE A 110 -4.19 -1.79 2.67
N ILE A 111 -3.10 -1.39 2.00
CA ILE A 111 -2.50 -0.05 2.16
C ILE A 111 -3.52 1.04 1.82
N TRP A 112 -4.28 0.87 0.73
CA TRP A 112 -5.35 1.79 0.35
C TRP A 112 -6.39 1.97 1.46
N LYS A 113 -6.86 0.86 2.06
CA LYS A 113 -7.82 0.90 3.17
C LYS A 113 -7.27 1.61 4.41
N GLN A 114 -5.98 1.48 4.69
CA GLN A 114 -5.35 2.16 5.83
C GLN A 114 -5.26 3.68 5.63
N LEU A 115 -5.10 4.15 4.39
CA LEU A 115 -4.89 5.58 4.09
C LEU A 115 -6.16 6.34 3.68
N SER A 116 -7.11 5.67 3.02
CA SER A 116 -8.28 6.33 2.44
C SER A 116 -9.11 7.05 3.51
N LEU A 117 -9.39 6.37 4.63
CA LEU A 117 -10.22 6.92 5.70
C LEU A 117 -9.54 8.09 6.44
N PRO A 118 -8.27 7.99 6.90
CA PRO A 118 -7.59 9.13 7.53
C PRO A 118 -7.47 10.34 6.61
N ILE A 119 -7.16 10.16 5.32
CA ILE A 119 -7.10 11.27 4.37
C ILE A 119 -8.47 11.93 4.22
N GLN A 120 -9.52 11.14 4.01
CA GLN A 120 -10.88 11.66 3.87
C GLN A 120 -11.37 12.41 5.11
N GLN A 121 -11.02 11.94 6.31
CA GLN A 121 -11.45 12.56 7.57
C GLN A 121 -10.69 13.85 7.89
N GLN A 122 -9.42 13.95 7.51
CA GLN A 122 -8.56 15.08 7.87
C GLN A 122 -8.52 16.17 6.78
N TYR A 123 -8.84 15.83 5.52
CA TYR A 123 -8.68 16.74 4.37
C TYR A 123 -9.90 16.74 3.46
N ASN A 124 -10.68 17.81 3.50
CA ASN A 124 -11.90 17.93 2.68
C ASN A 124 -11.63 18.15 1.17
N ASN A 125 -10.45 18.67 0.82
CA ASN A 125 -10.10 19.04 -0.57
C ASN A 125 -8.99 18.16 -1.16
N VAL A 126 -8.62 17.08 -0.48
CA VAL A 126 -7.58 16.13 -0.91
C VAL A 126 -8.17 14.74 -0.90
N GLN A 127 -7.93 13.99 -1.96
CA GLN A 127 -8.32 12.58 -2.05
C GLN A 127 -7.10 11.72 -2.33
N LEU A 128 -7.08 10.52 -1.77
CA LEU A 128 -6.18 9.47 -2.24
C LEU A 128 -6.57 9.12 -3.68
N TYR A 129 -5.59 9.11 -4.58
CA TYR A 129 -5.83 8.96 -6.02
C TYR A 129 -5.28 7.66 -6.57
N GLU A 130 -4.03 7.32 -6.24
CA GLU A 130 -3.37 6.14 -6.76
C GLU A 130 -2.34 5.66 -5.73
N ILE A 131 -2.29 4.35 -5.52
CA ILE A 131 -1.13 3.71 -4.91
C ILE A 131 -0.50 2.84 -5.99
N LYS A 132 0.83 2.86 -6.06
CA LYS A 132 1.62 1.93 -6.85
C LYS A 132 2.61 1.23 -5.93
N LEU A 133 2.57 -0.10 -5.96
CA LEU A 133 3.40 -0.96 -5.12
C LEU A 133 4.31 -1.79 -6.01
N TYR A 134 5.60 -1.64 -5.78
CA TYR A 134 6.64 -2.44 -6.42
C TYR A 134 7.06 -3.50 -5.43
N GLU A 135 6.82 -4.76 -5.77
CA GLU A 135 7.39 -5.89 -5.04
C GLU A 135 8.86 -6.08 -5.40
N THR A 136 9.15 -5.90 -6.69
CA THR A 136 10.51 -5.81 -7.24
C THR A 136 10.55 -4.74 -8.32
N GLU A 137 11.71 -4.44 -8.87
CA GLU A 137 11.85 -3.53 -10.02
C GLU A 137 11.04 -3.95 -11.27
N LYS A 138 10.58 -5.21 -11.33
CA LYS A 138 9.87 -5.78 -12.48
C LYS A 138 8.40 -6.09 -12.22
N ASN A 139 7.99 -6.12 -10.95
CA ASN A 139 6.64 -6.51 -10.53
C ASN A 139 5.97 -5.31 -9.86
N ILE A 140 4.95 -4.77 -10.52
CA ILE A 140 4.30 -3.52 -10.13
C ILE A 140 2.79 -3.73 -10.16
N VAL A 141 2.12 -3.36 -9.08
CA VAL A 141 0.66 -3.30 -9.02
C VAL A 141 0.22 -1.88 -8.75
N ILE A 142 -0.89 -1.46 -9.37
CA ILE A 142 -1.50 -0.15 -9.20
C ILE A 142 -2.95 -0.35 -8.72
N TYR A 143 -3.40 0.47 -7.77
CA TYR A 143 -4.78 0.50 -7.31
C TYR A 143 -5.25 1.93 -7.09
N ARG A 144 -6.47 2.25 -7.56
CA ARG A 144 -7.07 3.59 -7.46
C ARG A 144 -8.41 3.60 -6.71
N GLY A 145 -8.73 2.53 -6.00
CA GLY A 145 -9.95 2.44 -5.20
C GLY A 145 -11.18 2.04 -5.99
N GLU A 146 -11.03 1.44 -7.19
CA GLU A 146 -12.12 0.82 -7.95
C GLU A 146 -12.76 -0.36 -7.20
#